data_AF-A0A973BIQ7-F1
#
_entry.id   AF-A0A973BIQ7-F1
#
_cell.length_a   1.000
_cell.length_b   1.000
_cell.length_c   1.000
_cell.angle_alpha   90.00
_cell.angle_beta   90.00
_cell.angle_gamma   90.00
#
_symmetry.space_group_name_H-M   'P 1'
#
loop_
_entity.id
_entity.type
_entity.pdbx_description
1 polymer ?
#
loop_
_entity_poly.entity_id
_entity_poly.type
_entity_poly.pdbx_seq_one_letter_code
_entity_poly.pdbx_strand_id
1 'polypeptide(L)'
;MRIARALIYAALGGLLVLINLRSGNTTMAGGIAFFVLCAIAITLANLGRTEITWDEKGVSVRRVPKPPKFIRWSDMRKLKVDHLGYHVLARNGRFRISKENMPPELLAEIRKSIRGQNNS
;
A
#
# COMPACT_ATOMS: atom_id res chain seq x y z
N MET A 1 -11.39 -5.28 5.60
CA MET A 1 -10.87 -6.08 6.74
C MET A 1 -10.07 -5.28 7.78
N ARG A 2 -9.35 -4.20 7.45
CA ARG A 2 -8.60 -3.41 8.45
C ARG A 2 -9.46 -2.79 9.54
N ILE A 3 -10.59 -2.20 9.17
CA ILE A 3 -11.57 -1.66 10.12
C ILE A 3 -12.09 -2.77 11.04
N ALA A 4 -12.43 -3.94 10.50
CA ALA A 4 -12.86 -5.09 11.30
C ALA A 4 -11.76 -5.56 12.29
N ARG A 5 -10.50 -5.62 11.87
CA ARG A 5 -9.37 -5.96 12.77
C ARG A 5 -9.13 -4.88 13.83
N ALA A 6 -9.23 -3.60 13.47
CA ALA A 6 -9.14 -2.50 14.42
C ALA A 6 -10.27 -2.54 15.45
N LEU A 7 -11.50 -2.89 15.04
CA LEU A 7 -12.63 -3.09 15.94
C LEU A 7 -12.41 -4.28 16.88
N ILE A 8 -11.81 -5.38 16.41
CA ILE A 8 -11.46 -6.52 17.26
C ILE A 8 -10.43 -6.10 18.32
N TYR A 9 -9.38 -5.35 17.94
CA TYR A 9 -8.40 -4.85 18.90
C TYR A 9 -9.01 -3.84 19.89
N ALA A 10 -9.93 -2.99 19.44
CA ALA A 10 -10.64 -2.05 20.30
C ALA A 10 -11.55 -2.78 21.31
N ALA A 11 -12.27 -3.83 20.89
CA ALA A 11 -13.13 -4.61 21.76
C ALA A 11 -12.35 -5.42 22.80
N LEU A 12 -11.30 -6.14 22.39
CA LEU A 12 -10.43 -6.89 23.30
C LEU A 12 -9.69 -5.96 24.27
N GLY A 13 -9.13 -4.87 23.75
CA GLY A 13 -8.42 -3.88 24.54
C GLY A 13 -9.32 -3.18 25.55
N GLY A 14 -10.52 -2.78 25.12
CA GLY A 14 -11.52 -2.16 25.99
C GLY A 14 -11.95 -3.10 27.13
N LEU A 15 -12.18 -4.38 26.83
CA LEU A 15 -12.53 -5.38 27.83
C LEU A 15 -11.40 -5.56 28.87
N LEU A 16 -10.15 -5.67 28.40
CA LEU A 16 -8.97 -5.82 29.27
C LEU A 16 -8.74 -4.59 30.17
N VAL A 17 -8.94 -3.39 29.63
CA VAL A 17 -8.86 -2.14 30.40
C VAL A 17 -9.98 -2.11 31.46
N LEU A 18 -11.20 -2.49 31.10
CA LEU A 18 -12.34 -2.51 32.02
C LEU A 18 -12.15 -3.51 33.17
N ILE A 19 -11.60 -4.70 32.86
CA ILE A 19 -11.27 -5.72 33.87
C ILE A 19 -10.20 -5.19 34.83
N ASN A 20 -9.11 -4.61 34.32
CA ASN A 20 -8.03 -4.10 35.16
C ASN A 20 -8.45 -2.89 36.02
N LEU A 21 -9.33 -2.03 35.51
CA LEU A 21 -9.93 -0.95 36.28
C LEU A 21 -10.81 -1.49 37.42
N ARG A 22 -11.61 -2.54 37.17
CA ARG A 22 -12.40 -3.20 38.23
C ARG A 22 -11.53 -3.93 39.24
N SER A 23 -10.37 -4.45 38.83
CA SER A 23 -9.38 -5.08 39.71
C SER A 23 -8.51 -4.08 40.48
N GLY A 24 -8.72 -2.77 40.30
CA GLY A 24 -7.96 -1.72 40.99
C GLY A 24 -6.54 -1.50 40.47
N ASN A 25 -6.14 -2.15 39.38
CA ASN A 25 -4.80 -2.05 38.80
C ASN A 25 -4.76 -1.03 37.66
N THR A 26 -4.76 0.25 38.04
CA THR A 26 -4.75 1.39 37.11
C THR A 26 -3.48 1.48 36.25
N THR A 27 -2.34 1.04 36.77
CA THR A 27 -1.07 1.00 36.03
C THR A 27 -1.12 0.03 34.86
N MET A 28 -1.64 -1.18 35.07
CA MET A 28 -1.83 -2.15 33.99
C MET A 28 -2.88 -1.69 32.97
N ALA A 29 -3.99 -1.11 33.44
CA ALA A 29 -5.02 -0.56 32.56
C ALA A 29 -4.46 0.53 31.63
N GLY A 30 -3.62 1.44 32.14
CA GLY A 30 -2.95 2.46 31.34
C GLY A 30 -2.00 1.86 30.28
N GLY A 31 -1.20 0.87 30.64
CA GLY A 31 -0.31 0.18 29.72
C GLY A 31 -1.05 -0.54 28.59
N ILE A 32 -2.15 -1.23 28.91
CA ILE A 32 -3.00 -1.92 27.93
C ILE A 32 -3.64 -0.89 26.98
N ALA A 33 -4.19 0.21 27.51
CA ALA A 33 -4.80 1.26 26.70
C ALA A 33 -3.80 1.85 25.69
N PHE A 34 -2.58 2.16 26.13
CA PHE A 34 -1.52 2.66 25.25
C PHE A 34 -1.16 1.66 24.15
N PHE A 35 -0.95 0.38 24.52
CA PHE A 35 -0.58 -0.65 23.57
C PHE A 35 -1.68 -0.90 22.51
N VAL A 36 -2.94 -0.93 22.94
CA VAL A 36 -4.10 -1.11 22.05
C VAL A 36 -4.22 0.07 21.09
N LEU A 37 -4.02 1.31 21.56
CA LEU A 37 -4.01 2.49 20.69
C LEU A 37 -2.90 2.40 19.64
N CYS A 38 -1.68 2.00 20.01
CA CYS A 38 -0.59 1.79 19.07
C CYS A 38 -0.91 0.68 18.05
N ALA A 39 -1.48 -0.44 18.49
CA ALA A 39 -1.86 -1.55 17.61
C ALA A 39 -2.93 -1.12 16.60
N ILE A 40 -3.94 -0.34 17.03
CA ILE A 40 -4.96 0.23 16.17
C ILE A 40 -4.33 1.21 15.16
N ALA A 41 -3.46 2.10 15.62
CA ALA A 41 -2.77 3.06 14.77
C ALA A 41 -1.95 2.37 13.67
N ILE A 42 -1.19 1.32 14.00
CA ILE A 42 -0.42 0.53 13.03
C ILE A 42 -1.34 -0.24 12.08
N THR A 43 -2.44 -0.81 12.58
CA THR A 43 -3.40 -1.59 11.78
C THR A 43 -4.14 -0.71 10.76
N LEU A 44 -4.44 0.54 11.14
CA LEU A 44 -5.07 1.54 10.28
C LEU A 44 -4.07 2.24 9.38
N ALA A 45 -2.81 2.38 9.80
CA ALA A 45 -1.77 2.97 8.97
C ALA A 45 -1.71 2.24 7.62
N ASN A 46 -1.76 3.01 6.52
CA ASN A 46 -1.72 2.50 5.15
C ASN A 46 -0.32 1.99 4.75
N LEU A 47 0.39 1.35 5.67
CA LEU A 47 1.66 0.68 5.44
C LEU A 47 1.49 -0.36 4.33
N GLY A 48 2.35 -0.27 3.31
CA GLY A 48 2.41 -1.21 2.19
C GLY A 48 1.40 -0.99 1.06
N ARG A 49 0.50 0.00 1.12
CA ARG A 49 -0.39 0.29 -0.02
C ARG A 49 0.40 0.95 -1.13
N THR A 50 0.28 0.40 -2.34
CA THR A 50 0.86 1.01 -3.55
C THR A 50 -0.18 1.96 -4.12
N GLU A 51 0.05 3.27 -4.00
CA GLU A 51 -0.71 4.28 -4.72
C GLU A 51 -0.05 4.47 -6.09
N ILE A 52 -0.86 4.38 -7.14
CA ILE A 52 -0.41 4.54 -8.53
C ILE A 52 -1.15 5.73 -9.08
N THR A 53 -0.42 6.75 -9.50
CA THR A 53 -0.95 7.89 -10.24
C THR A 53 -0.20 7.98 -11.56
N TRP A 54 -0.88 8.37 -12.63
CA TRP A 54 -0.28 8.56 -13.94
C TRP A 54 -0.79 9.83 -14.57
N ASP A 55 0.05 10.41 -15.41
CA ASP A 55 -0.19 11.66 -16.10
C ASP A 55 0.50 11.60 -17.47
N GLU A 56 0.35 12.64 -18.30
CA GLU A 56 0.91 12.74 -19.65
C GLU A 56 2.44 12.51 -19.69
N LYS A 57 3.13 12.76 -18.58
CA LYS A 57 4.60 12.63 -18.48
C LYS A 57 5.07 11.23 -18.09
N GLY A 58 4.26 10.45 -17.38
CA GLY A 58 4.66 9.15 -16.86
C GLY A 58 3.80 8.60 -15.73
N VAL A 59 4.31 7.57 -15.08
CA VAL A 59 3.67 6.87 -13.95
C VAL A 59 4.43 7.15 -12.67
N SER A 60 3.72 7.60 -11.64
CA SER A 60 4.21 7.71 -10.27
C SER A 60 3.71 6.54 -9.44
N VAL A 61 4.64 5.82 -8.83
CA VAL A 61 4.33 4.69 -7.93
C VAL A 61 4.82 5.05 -6.54
N ARG A 62 3.88 5.21 -5.61
CA ARG A 62 4.16 5.45 -4.20
C ARG A 62 3.86 4.21 -3.40
N ARG A 63 4.81 3.75 -2.59
CA ARG A 63 4.61 2.61 -1.69
C ARG A 63 5.21 2.93 -0.33
N VAL A 64 4.38 3.29 0.64
CA VAL A 64 4.84 3.60 2.01
C VAL A 64 5.52 2.37 2.63
N PRO A 65 6.72 2.51 3.23
CA PRO A 65 7.45 3.76 3.55
C PRO A 65 8.45 4.24 2.49
N LYS A 66 8.54 3.59 1.33
CA LYS A 66 9.48 3.96 0.27
C LYS A 66 9.09 5.29 -0.39
N PRO A 67 10.07 6.12 -0.80
CA PRO A 67 9.81 7.35 -1.51
C PRO A 67 9.06 7.06 -2.82
N PRO A 68 8.18 7.97 -3.27
CA PRO A 68 7.49 7.83 -4.55
C PRO A 68 8.51 7.78 -5.68
N LYS A 69 8.29 6.85 -6.61
CA LYS A 69 9.14 6.69 -7.78
C LYS A 69 8.37 7.11 -9.02
N PHE A 70 8.88 8.13 -9.71
CA PHE A 70 8.36 8.58 -10.98
C PHE A 70 9.10 7.94 -12.15
N ILE A 71 8.37 7.44 -13.13
CA ILE A 71 8.89 6.73 -14.30
C ILE A 71 8.25 7.32 -15.54
N ARG A 72 9.08 7.91 -16.41
CA ARG A 72 8.61 8.53 -17.65
C ARG A 72 8.14 7.47 -18.63
N TRP A 73 7.15 7.81 -19.45
CA TRP A 73 6.71 6.96 -20.55
C TRP A 73 7.86 6.64 -21.52
N SER A 74 8.74 7.62 -21.76
CA SER A 74 9.95 7.50 -22.57
C SER A 74 11.01 6.55 -22.01
N ASP A 75 10.91 6.16 -20.74
CA ASP A 75 11.86 5.23 -20.14
C ASP A 75 11.34 3.79 -20.12
N MET A 76 10.08 3.56 -20.50
CA MET A 76 9.46 2.24 -20.44
C MET A 76 9.94 1.33 -21.56
N ARG A 77 10.55 0.19 -21.20
CA ARG A 77 11.12 -0.74 -22.17
C ARG A 77 10.31 -2.00 -22.36
N LYS A 78 9.81 -2.58 -21.26
CA LYS A 78 9.18 -3.90 -21.30
C LYS A 78 8.12 -4.05 -20.23
N LEU A 79 7.02 -4.68 -20.63
CA LEU A 79 5.98 -5.16 -19.74
C LEU A 79 6.05 -6.69 -19.70
N LYS A 80 6.22 -7.25 -18.51
CA LYS A 80 6.07 -8.68 -18.24
C LYS A 80 4.82 -8.89 -17.39
N VAL A 81 4.09 -9.96 -17.64
CA VAL A 81 2.90 -10.33 -16.87
C VAL A 81 3.19 -11.64 -16.16
N ASP A 82 2.80 -11.72 -14.90
CA ASP A 82 2.88 -12.91 -14.07
C ASP A 82 1.53 -13.17 -13.37
N HIS A 83 1.37 -14.34 -12.76
CA HIS A 83 0.15 -14.75 -12.03
C HIS A 83 -0.27 -13.75 -10.94
N LEU A 84 0.69 -13.02 -10.35
CA LEU A 84 0.44 -12.05 -9.29
C LEU A 84 0.40 -10.57 -9.76
N GLY A 85 0.61 -10.29 -11.06
CA GLY A 85 0.52 -8.93 -11.58
C GLY A 85 1.47 -8.59 -12.71
N TYR A 86 1.63 -7.28 -12.93
CA TYR A 86 2.36 -6.69 -14.04
C TYR A 86 3.69 -6.13 -13.57
N HIS A 87 4.76 -6.52 -14.25
CA HIS A 87 6.12 -6.08 -14.03
C HIS A 87 6.52 -5.14 -15.17
N VAL A 88 6.66 -3.85 -14.84
CA VAL A 88 7.10 -2.84 -15.80
C VAL A 88 8.58 -2.57 -15.58
N LEU A 89 9.35 -2.73 -16.64
CA LEU A 89 10.79 -2.49 -16.68
C LEU A 89 11.05 -1.20 -17.46
N ALA A 90 11.70 -0.26 -16.81
CA ALA A 90 12.09 1.03 -17.34
C ALA A 90 13.60 1.24 -17.23
N ARG A 91 14.15 2.21 -17.98
CA ARG A 91 15.57 2.58 -17.96
C ARG A 91 16.03 2.99 -16.56
N ASN A 92 15.21 3.73 -15.82
CA ASN A 92 15.50 4.19 -14.47
C ASN A 92 14.97 3.22 -13.37
N GLY A 93 14.59 2.00 -13.74
CA GLY A 93 14.37 0.87 -12.83
C GLY A 93 13.08 0.10 -13.09
N ARG A 94 12.61 -0.66 -12.09
CA ARG A 94 11.47 -1.57 -12.22
C ARG A 94 10.39 -1.29 -11.19
N PHE A 95 9.14 -1.52 -11.56
CA PHE A 95 8.00 -1.49 -10.63
C PHE A 95 7.02 -2.61 -10.94
N ARG A 96 6.24 -2.97 -9.93
CA ARG A 96 5.23 -4.03 -10.00
C ARG A 96 3.88 -3.47 -9.57
N ILE A 97 2.87 -3.76 -10.36
CA ILE A 97 1.47 -3.45 -10.07
C ILE A 97 0.73 -4.79 -9.95
N SER A 98 -0.01 -5.01 -8.87
CA SER A 98 -0.82 -6.22 -8.72
C SER A 98 -1.99 -6.20 -9.71
N LYS A 99 -2.45 -7.38 -10.13
CA LYS A 99 -3.54 -7.50 -11.10
C LYS A 99 -4.82 -6.78 -10.65
N GLU A 100 -5.13 -6.87 -9.36
CA GLU A 100 -6.28 -6.19 -8.72
C GLU A 100 -6.19 -4.66 -8.73
N ASN A 101 -4.97 -4.10 -8.73
CA ASN A 101 -4.75 -2.66 -8.66
C ASN A 101 -4.31 -2.06 -10.01
N MET A 102 -4.39 -2.82 -11.11
CA MET A 102 -4.02 -2.34 -12.45
C MET A 102 -5.24 -1.72 -13.13
N PRO A 103 -5.26 -0.40 -13.37
CA PRO A 103 -6.28 0.23 -14.19
C PRO A 103 -6.13 -0.22 -15.65
N PRO A 104 -7.24 -0.52 -16.35
CA PRO A 104 -7.18 -0.96 -17.75
C PRO A 104 -6.64 0.13 -18.68
N GLU A 105 -6.95 1.40 -18.39
CA GLU A 105 -6.45 2.57 -19.13
C GLU A 105 -4.93 2.69 -19.02
N LEU A 106 -4.40 2.61 -17.80
CA LEU A 106 -2.96 2.62 -17.54
C LEU A 106 -2.25 1.49 -18.29
N LEU A 107 -2.83 0.29 -18.30
CA LEU A 107 -2.26 -0.86 -19.01
C LEU A 107 -2.20 -0.62 -20.53
N ALA A 108 -3.25 -0.01 -21.10
CA ALA A 108 -3.28 0.35 -22.52
C ALA A 108 -2.20 1.39 -22.85
N GLU A 109 -2.03 2.38 -21.98
CA GLU A 109 -1.04 3.45 -22.14
C GLU A 109 0.40 2.94 -22.05
N ILE A 110 0.70 2.06 -21.08
CA ILE A 110 2.00 1.36 -20.98
C ILE A 110 2.30 0.56 -22.25
N ARG A 111 1.30 -0.17 -22.79
CA ARG A 111 1.49 -0.94 -24.02
C ARG A 111 1.75 -0.04 -25.22
N LYS A 112 1.05 1.09 -25.30
CA LYS A 112 1.21 2.08 -26.36
C LYS A 112 2.60 2.72 -26.31
N SER A 113 3.08 3.11 -25.13
CA SER A 113 4.41 3.72 -24.98
C SER A 113 5.52 2.76 -25.38
N ILE A 114 5.47 1.49 -24.96
CA ILE A 114 6.46 0.48 -25.32
C ILE A 114 6.46 0.20 -26.83
N ARG A 115 5.27 0.11 -27.45
CA ARG A 115 5.16 -0.10 -28.90
C ARG A 115 5.69 1.09 -29.69
N GLY A 116 5.41 2.32 -29.25
CA GLY A 116 5.92 3.53 -29.90
C GLY A 116 7.45 3.60 -29.93
N GLN A 117 8.11 3.12 -28.87
CA GLN A 117 9.58 3.07 -28.81
C GLN A 117 10.21 2.01 -29.71
N ASN A 118 9.56 0.85 -29.89
CA ASN A 118 10.10 -0.18 -30.77
C ASN A 118 9.94 0.15 -32.26
N ASN A 119 9.11 1.15 -32.60
CA ASN A 119 8.86 1.59 -33.96
C ASN A 119 9.56 2.93 -34.31
N SER A 120 10.39 3.47 -33.40
CA SER A 120 11.20 4.68 -33.59
C SER A 120 12.68 4.32 -33.60
#